data_AF-A0A6C0B020-F1
#
_entry.id   AF-A0A6C0B020-F1
#
_cell.length_a   1.000
_cell.length_b   1.000
_cell.length_c   1.000
_cell.angle_alpha   90.00
_cell.angle_beta   90.00
_cell.angle_gamma   90.00
#
_symmetry.space_group_name_H-M   'P 1'
#
loop_
_entity.id
_entity.type
_entity.pdbx_description
1 polymer ?
#
loop_
_entity_poly.entity_id
_entity_poly.type
_entity_poly.pdbx_seq_one_letter_code
_entity_poly.pdbx_strand_id
1 'polypeptide(L)'
;MQDNEMKVVVFDLDETLGQFIELGMFCDAIEHYNKRKLNFDEFYQIMEIFPEFIRPNILKILSYLKSKKQTGQCNKILIYTNNQGPKEWAENIKKYFEKKLDYKLFDQVIGAYKVNGKIIEKKRTTHNKSINDLLNCANLPESSKICFLDDIYHPMMEYNNVYYINMKPYTNYIPFYNMAERYYKYNSNIISDKSIFSKFIVNEMNKFKLRKPKKSLNEIINDEYIGKEIMEYLRDFFKKYNKRKTKKLNKKQKKKKKNNITLKNREKEG
;
A
#
# COMPACT_ATOMS: atom_id res chain seq x y z
N MET A 1 12.66 -12.94 26.65
CA MET A 1 12.66 -13.10 25.18
C MET A 1 12.56 -11.71 24.58
N GLN A 2 13.38 -11.36 23.60
CA GLN A 2 13.26 -10.07 22.92
C GLN A 2 11.96 -10.11 22.10
N ASP A 3 10.92 -9.42 22.56
CA ASP A 3 9.75 -9.13 21.74
C ASP A 3 10.21 -8.34 20.52
N ASN A 4 10.41 -9.05 19.43
CA ASN A 4 10.76 -8.43 18.17
C ASN A 4 9.44 -7.90 17.58
N GLU A 5 9.05 -6.69 18.01
CA GLU A 5 7.82 -6.02 17.57
C GLU A 5 7.68 -6.08 16.04
N MET A 6 6.57 -6.62 15.56
CA MET A 6 6.31 -6.75 14.13
C MET A 6 6.05 -5.37 13.51
N LYS A 7 6.72 -5.06 12.41
CA LYS A 7 6.43 -3.89 11.59
C LYS A 7 5.60 -4.27 10.39
N VAL A 8 4.47 -3.60 10.23
CA VAL A 8 3.49 -3.90 9.19
C VAL A 8 3.17 -2.63 8.42
N VAL A 9 3.17 -2.71 7.10
CA VAL A 9 2.67 -1.63 6.24
C VAL A 9 1.32 -2.04 5.67
N VAL A 10 0.34 -1.15 5.72
CA VAL A 10 -1.03 -1.44 5.31
C VAL A 10 -1.48 -0.33 4.38
N PHE A 11 -1.89 -0.71 3.18
CA PHE A 11 -2.42 0.19 2.16
C PHE A 11 -3.93 0.02 2.04
N ASP A 12 -4.65 1.12 1.88
CA ASP A 12 -5.88 1.05 1.10
C ASP A 12 -5.60 0.78 -0.39
N LEU A 13 -6.64 0.41 -1.14
CA LEU A 13 -6.54 0.05 -2.55
C LEU A 13 -6.84 1.24 -3.47
N ASP A 14 -8.11 1.60 -3.59
CA ASP A 14 -8.62 2.61 -4.52
C ASP A 14 -8.21 4.01 -4.05
N GLU A 15 -7.79 4.88 -4.96
CA GLU A 15 -7.31 6.25 -4.69
C GLU A 15 -6.04 6.34 -3.80
N THR A 16 -5.60 5.22 -3.21
CA THR A 16 -4.34 5.06 -2.50
C THR A 16 -3.25 4.43 -3.37
N LEU A 17 -3.44 3.23 -3.92
CA LEU A 17 -2.49 2.60 -4.86
C LEU A 17 -2.70 3.07 -6.31
N GLY A 18 -3.92 3.49 -6.64
CA GLY A 18 -4.31 3.91 -7.98
C GLY A 18 -5.82 4.17 -8.07
N GLN A 19 -6.28 4.74 -9.18
CA GLN A 19 -7.70 4.95 -9.45
C GLN A 19 -8.23 3.80 -10.31
N PHE A 20 -8.93 2.84 -9.73
CA PHE A 20 -9.28 1.61 -10.42
C PHE A 20 -10.74 1.51 -10.87
N ILE A 21 -11.59 2.49 -10.56
CA ILE A 21 -13.02 2.44 -10.93
C ILE A 21 -13.21 2.39 -12.46
N GLU A 22 -12.60 3.31 -13.19
CA GLU A 22 -12.70 3.38 -14.66
C GLU A 22 -12.07 2.17 -15.34
N LEU A 23 -10.98 1.66 -14.76
CA LEU A 23 -10.34 0.45 -15.24
C LEU A 23 -11.25 -0.77 -15.04
N GLY A 24 -11.95 -0.86 -13.91
CA GLY A 24 -12.96 -1.90 -13.65
C GLY A 24 -14.10 -1.86 -14.65
N MET A 25 -14.64 -0.67 -14.92
CA MET A 25 -15.66 -0.46 -15.96
C MET A 25 -15.16 -0.90 -17.34
N PHE A 26 -13.90 -0.61 -17.67
CA PHE A 26 -13.31 -1.02 -18.94
C PHE A 26 -13.16 -2.54 -19.02
N CYS A 27 -12.68 -3.18 -17.95
CA CYS A 27 -12.61 -4.64 -17.85
C CYS A 27 -13.99 -5.27 -18.07
N ASP A 28 -15.03 -4.79 -17.38
CA ASP A 28 -16.41 -5.28 -17.54
C ASP A 28 -16.90 -5.12 -19.00
N ALA A 29 -16.61 -3.98 -19.64
CA ALA A 29 -16.96 -3.74 -21.04
C ALA A 29 -16.26 -4.72 -21.99
N ILE A 30 -14.98 -5.04 -21.75
CA ILE A 30 -14.24 -6.04 -22.54
C ILE A 30 -14.80 -7.44 -22.30
N GLU A 31 -15.14 -7.80 -21.06
CA GLU A 31 -15.77 -9.09 -20.76
C GLU A 31 -17.12 -9.26 -21.46
N HIS A 32 -17.93 -8.19 -21.49
CA HIS A 32 -19.19 -8.17 -22.22
C HIS A 32 -18.99 -8.31 -23.73
N TYR A 33 -18.01 -7.59 -24.30
CA TYR A 33 -17.68 -7.68 -25.72
C TYR A 33 -17.25 -9.12 -26.10
N ASN A 34 -16.38 -9.72 -25.29
CA ASN A 34 -15.85 -11.05 -25.51
C ASN A 34 -16.79 -12.17 -25.07
N LYS A 35 -17.87 -11.85 -24.35
CA LYS A 35 -18.82 -12.81 -23.73
C LYS A 35 -18.14 -13.84 -22.82
N ARG A 36 -17.05 -13.45 -22.16
CA ARG A 36 -16.32 -14.26 -21.18
C ARG A 36 -15.55 -13.40 -20.21
N LYS A 37 -15.20 -13.98 -19.05
CA LYS A 37 -14.31 -13.34 -18.09
C LYS A 37 -12.90 -13.16 -18.65
N LEU A 38 -12.24 -12.08 -18.22
CA LEU A 38 -10.83 -11.85 -18.50
C LEU A 38 -9.99 -12.85 -17.72
N ASN A 39 -8.97 -13.41 -18.37
CA ASN A 39 -7.90 -14.07 -17.63
C ASN A 39 -6.91 -13.03 -17.07
N PHE A 40 -6.00 -13.48 -16.21
CA PHE A 40 -5.06 -12.57 -15.56
C PHE A 40 -4.08 -11.89 -16.54
N ASP A 41 -3.66 -12.55 -17.61
CA ASP A 41 -2.73 -11.94 -18.58
C ASP A 41 -3.40 -10.83 -19.40
N GLU A 42 -4.69 -10.98 -19.73
CA GLU A 42 -5.48 -9.92 -20.36
C GLU A 42 -5.72 -8.75 -19.40
N PHE A 43 -6.05 -9.03 -18.13
CA PHE A 43 -6.12 -8.00 -17.09
C PHE A 43 -4.80 -7.25 -16.94
N TYR A 44 -3.68 -7.98 -16.90
CA TYR A 44 -2.34 -7.41 -16.81
C TYR A 44 -2.03 -6.53 -18.03
N GLN A 45 -2.39 -6.98 -19.23
CA GLN A 45 -2.24 -6.19 -20.46
C GLN A 45 -3.05 -4.89 -20.38
N ILE A 46 -4.30 -4.94 -19.91
CA ILE A 46 -5.14 -3.74 -19.72
C ILE A 46 -4.48 -2.75 -18.77
N MET A 47 -3.95 -3.22 -17.64
CA MET A 47 -3.20 -2.38 -16.70
C MET A 47 -1.97 -1.72 -17.35
N GLU A 48 -1.25 -2.45 -18.22
CA GLU A 48 -0.09 -1.90 -18.95
C GLU A 48 -0.48 -0.90 -20.04
N ILE A 49 -1.67 -1.01 -20.63
CA ILE A 49 -2.20 -0.04 -21.61
C ILE A 49 -2.62 1.27 -20.92
N PHE A 50 -3.03 1.21 -19.65
CA PHE A 50 -3.51 2.37 -18.89
C PHE A 50 -2.71 2.60 -17.59
N PRO A 51 -1.38 2.81 -17.69
CA PRO A 51 -0.53 3.01 -16.52
C PRO A 51 -0.89 4.28 -15.75
N GLU A 52 -1.62 5.22 -16.36
CA GLU A 52 -2.02 6.46 -15.70
C GLU A 52 -3.05 6.24 -14.58
N PHE A 53 -3.69 5.07 -14.49
CA PHE A 53 -4.52 4.72 -13.34
C PHE A 53 -3.69 4.30 -12.12
N ILE A 54 -2.39 4.05 -12.28
CA ILE A 54 -1.47 3.75 -11.19
C ILE A 54 -0.96 5.04 -10.57
N ARG A 55 -0.98 5.14 -9.23
CA ARG A 55 -0.50 6.33 -8.54
C ARG A 55 0.99 6.58 -8.84
N PRO A 56 1.39 7.83 -9.13
CA PRO A 56 2.79 8.17 -9.34
C PRO A 56 3.70 7.70 -8.19
N ASN A 57 4.88 7.22 -8.55
CA ASN A 57 5.90 6.65 -7.64
C ASN A 57 5.50 5.39 -6.85
N ILE A 58 4.30 4.82 -7.02
CA ILE A 58 3.90 3.64 -6.22
C ILE A 58 4.82 2.44 -6.45
N LEU A 59 5.24 2.17 -7.69
CA LEU A 59 6.19 1.07 -7.98
C LEU A 59 7.55 1.27 -7.29
N LYS A 60 8.02 2.51 -7.15
CA LYS A 60 9.23 2.82 -6.37
C LYS A 60 9.02 2.59 -4.88
N ILE A 61 7.85 2.99 -4.35
CA ILE A 61 7.45 2.73 -2.96
C ILE A 61 7.41 1.23 -2.68
N LEU A 62 6.73 0.45 -3.53
CA LEU A 62 6.63 -1.00 -3.36
C LEU A 62 8.01 -1.68 -3.52
N SER A 63 8.87 -1.21 -4.42
CA SER A 63 10.25 -1.70 -4.53
C SER A 63 11.08 -1.40 -3.28
N TYR A 64 10.91 -0.21 -2.69
CA TYR A 64 11.51 0.10 -1.40
C TYR A 64 11.01 -0.85 -0.31
N LEU A 65 9.71 -1.10 -0.23
CA LEU A 65 9.14 -2.04 0.74
C LEU A 65 9.59 -3.49 0.51
N LYS A 66 9.76 -3.93 -0.74
CA LYS A 66 10.41 -5.21 -1.09
C LYS A 66 11.78 -5.30 -0.42
N SER A 67 12.62 -4.27 -0.53
CA SER A 67 13.94 -4.24 0.13
C SER A 67 13.82 -4.31 1.67
N LYS A 68 12.80 -3.68 2.27
CA LYS A 68 12.55 -3.74 3.71
C LYS A 68 12.10 -5.11 4.18
N LYS A 69 11.31 -5.80 3.36
CA LYS A 69 10.89 -7.17 3.63
C LYS A 69 12.07 -8.15 3.51
N GLN A 70 12.87 -8.03 2.45
CA GLN A 70 14.05 -8.87 2.24
C GLN A 70 15.13 -8.69 3.31
N THR A 71 15.27 -7.50 3.88
CA THR A 71 16.22 -7.21 4.97
C THR A 71 15.65 -7.50 6.37
N GLY A 72 14.43 -8.05 6.46
CA GLY A 72 13.76 -8.34 7.74
C GLY A 72 13.32 -7.11 8.52
N GLN A 73 13.34 -5.91 7.91
CA GLN A 73 12.92 -4.66 8.53
C GLN A 73 11.40 -4.43 8.46
N CYS A 74 10.69 -5.16 7.59
CA CYS A 74 9.24 -5.16 7.45
C CYS A 74 8.75 -6.61 7.49
N ASN A 75 7.81 -6.91 8.38
CA ASN A 75 7.34 -8.28 8.59
C ASN A 75 6.17 -8.61 7.66
N LYS A 76 5.23 -7.68 7.49
CA LYS A 76 4.06 -7.86 6.62
C LYS A 76 3.71 -6.61 5.85
N ILE A 77 3.14 -6.79 4.66
CA ILE A 77 2.57 -5.74 3.83
C ILE A 77 1.17 -6.20 3.41
N LEU A 78 0.16 -5.41 3.73
CA LEU A 78 -1.25 -5.77 3.59
C LEU A 78 -1.99 -4.77 2.71
N ILE A 79 -3.05 -5.23 2.05
CA ILE A 79 -4.08 -4.36 1.49
C ILE A 79 -5.31 -4.47 2.41
N TYR A 80 -5.84 -3.35 2.87
CA TYR A 80 -7.06 -3.30 3.69
C TYR A 80 -8.05 -2.34 3.06
N THR A 81 -9.06 -2.88 2.39
CA THR A 81 -9.99 -2.11 1.55
C THR A 81 -11.44 -2.34 1.93
N ASN A 82 -12.26 -1.32 1.67
CA ASN A 82 -13.72 -1.40 1.75
C ASN A 82 -14.38 -1.62 0.38
N ASN A 83 -13.59 -1.88 -0.67
CA ASN A 83 -14.12 -2.19 -1.99
C ASN A 83 -15.10 -3.38 -1.92
N GLN A 84 -16.32 -3.16 -2.42
CA GLN A 84 -17.41 -4.14 -2.40
C GLN A 84 -17.54 -4.94 -3.70
N GLY A 85 -16.65 -4.69 -4.67
CA GLY A 85 -16.53 -5.48 -5.87
C GLY A 85 -16.09 -6.92 -5.59
N PRO A 86 -16.01 -7.76 -6.63
CA PRO A 86 -15.53 -9.13 -6.49
C PRO A 86 -14.14 -9.17 -5.86
N LYS A 87 -13.91 -10.12 -4.95
CA LYS A 87 -12.59 -10.30 -4.30
C LYS A 87 -11.45 -10.43 -5.30
N GLU A 88 -11.73 -11.09 -6.43
CA GLU A 88 -10.79 -11.28 -7.54
C GLU A 88 -10.25 -9.97 -8.09
N TRP A 89 -11.00 -8.86 -8.02
CA TRP A 89 -10.56 -7.55 -8.46
C TRP A 89 -9.32 -7.07 -7.70
N ALA A 90 -9.42 -7.03 -6.37
CA ALA A 90 -8.31 -6.63 -5.51
C ALA A 90 -7.14 -7.62 -5.60
N GLU A 91 -7.42 -8.91 -5.73
CA GLU A 91 -6.38 -9.94 -5.91
C GLU A 91 -5.65 -9.80 -7.25
N ASN A 92 -6.32 -9.43 -8.33
CA ASN A 92 -5.69 -9.21 -9.63
C ASN A 92 -4.83 -7.93 -9.62
N ILE A 93 -5.27 -6.85 -8.97
CA ILE A 93 -4.44 -5.65 -8.77
C ILE A 93 -3.20 -5.99 -7.93
N LYS A 94 -3.35 -6.76 -6.85
CA LYS A 94 -2.22 -7.27 -6.06
C LYS A 94 -1.24 -8.05 -6.94
N LYS A 95 -1.74 -9.02 -7.70
CA LYS A 95 -0.92 -9.84 -8.61
C LYS A 95 -0.23 -9.00 -9.69
N TYR A 96 -0.87 -7.95 -10.20
CA TYR A 96 -0.25 -7.02 -11.14
C TYR A 96 1.01 -6.40 -10.54
N PHE A 97 0.91 -5.82 -9.34
CA PHE A 97 2.07 -5.21 -8.67
C PHE A 97 3.15 -6.25 -8.35
N GLU A 98 2.78 -7.45 -7.91
CA GLU A 98 3.75 -8.53 -7.64
C GLU A 98 4.47 -9.00 -8.91
N LYS A 99 3.78 -9.07 -10.05
CA LYS A 99 4.37 -9.35 -11.37
C LYS A 99 5.31 -8.23 -11.82
N LYS A 100 4.95 -6.95 -11.63
CA LYS A 100 5.84 -5.81 -11.93
C LYS A 100 7.12 -5.81 -11.08
N LEU A 101 7.06 -6.36 -9.87
CA LEU A 101 8.19 -6.41 -8.93
C LEU A 101 9.00 -7.71 -9.03
N ASP A 102 8.50 -8.71 -9.75
CA ASP A 102 8.97 -10.09 -9.70
C ASP A 102 9.16 -10.55 -8.24
N TYR A 103 8.12 -10.35 -7.42
CA TYR A 103 8.14 -10.65 -5.98
C TYR A 103 6.74 -10.68 -5.36
N LYS A 104 6.47 -11.71 -4.55
CA LYS A 104 5.25 -11.80 -3.73
C LYS A 104 5.33 -10.85 -2.53
N LEU A 105 5.04 -9.58 -2.77
CA LEU A 105 5.19 -8.51 -1.79
C LEU A 105 4.10 -8.56 -0.72
N PHE A 106 2.84 -8.72 -1.13
CA PHE A 106 1.68 -8.54 -0.26
C PHE A 106 1.29 -9.86 0.39
N ASP A 107 1.16 -9.86 1.71
CA ASP A 107 0.83 -11.06 2.47
C ASP A 107 -0.66 -11.40 2.43
N GLN A 108 -1.52 -10.38 2.36
CA GLN A 108 -2.97 -10.56 2.41
C GLN A 108 -3.73 -9.34 1.86
N VAL A 109 -4.89 -9.62 1.27
CA VAL A 109 -5.95 -8.62 1.01
C VAL A 109 -7.06 -8.85 2.04
N ILE A 110 -7.37 -7.83 2.82
CA ILE A 110 -8.51 -7.79 3.75
C ILE A 110 -9.61 -7.00 3.05
N GLY A 111 -10.70 -7.68 2.70
CA GLY A 111 -11.80 -7.09 1.92
C GLY A 111 -12.88 -6.42 2.77
N ALA A 112 -13.98 -6.03 2.12
CA ALA A 112 -15.16 -5.49 2.78
C ALA A 112 -15.75 -6.44 3.83
N TYR A 113 -16.36 -5.90 4.89
CA TYR A 113 -17.03 -6.70 5.91
C TYR A 113 -18.26 -7.44 5.34
N LYS A 114 -19.23 -6.69 4.78
CA LYS A 114 -20.44 -7.23 4.18
C LYS A 114 -20.69 -6.62 2.81
N VAL A 115 -21.20 -7.44 1.89
CA VAL A 115 -21.70 -7.04 0.57
C VAL A 115 -23.06 -7.68 0.38
N ASN A 116 -24.08 -6.87 0.06
CA ASN A 116 -25.48 -7.33 -0.10
C ASN A 116 -25.97 -8.17 1.10
N GLY A 117 -25.65 -7.71 2.32
CA GLY A 117 -26.03 -8.38 3.58
C GLY A 117 -25.21 -9.64 3.93
N LYS A 118 -24.40 -10.16 3.02
CA LYS A 118 -23.55 -11.35 3.25
C LYS A 118 -22.19 -10.93 3.78
N ILE A 119 -21.73 -11.61 4.84
CA ILE A 119 -20.38 -11.40 5.41
C ILE A 119 -19.35 -11.98 4.44
N ILE A 120 -18.42 -11.12 3.99
CA ILE A 120 -17.31 -11.50 3.10
C ILE A 120 -16.06 -11.77 3.93
N GLU A 121 -15.61 -10.79 4.71
CA GLU A 121 -14.46 -10.94 5.60
C GLU A 121 -14.92 -11.33 7.01
N LYS A 122 -14.94 -12.64 7.30
CA LYS A 122 -15.51 -13.20 8.53
C LYS A 122 -14.90 -12.68 9.82
N LYS A 123 -13.66 -12.21 9.77
CA LYS A 123 -12.92 -11.67 10.93
C LYS A 123 -13.11 -10.17 11.13
N ARG A 124 -13.79 -9.48 10.19
CA ARG A 124 -14.25 -8.11 10.40
C ARG A 124 -15.56 -8.09 11.16
N THR A 125 -15.74 -7.03 11.92
CA THR A 125 -16.95 -6.79 12.72
C THR A 125 -17.70 -5.53 12.28
N THR A 126 -17.05 -4.64 11.52
CA THR A 126 -17.65 -3.36 11.09
C THR A 126 -17.34 -3.03 9.62
N HIS A 127 -18.17 -2.16 9.03
CA HIS A 127 -17.89 -1.57 7.69
C HIS A 127 -16.75 -0.55 7.73
N ASN A 128 -16.51 0.07 8.88
CA ASN A 128 -15.38 0.96 9.07
C ASN A 128 -14.08 0.16 9.10
N LYS A 129 -12.98 0.78 8.67
CA LYS A 129 -11.65 0.21 8.91
C LYS A 129 -11.29 0.46 10.37
N SER A 130 -10.93 -0.58 11.09
CA SER A 130 -10.56 -0.47 12.50
C SER A 130 -9.29 -1.25 12.82
N ILE A 131 -8.53 -0.77 13.81
CA ILE A 131 -7.30 -1.43 14.24
C ILE A 131 -7.59 -2.85 14.74
N ASN A 132 -8.70 -3.06 15.46
CA ASN A 132 -9.09 -4.37 15.96
C ASN A 132 -9.39 -5.36 14.83
N ASP A 133 -10.19 -4.95 13.84
CA ASP A 133 -10.48 -5.78 12.67
C ASP A 133 -9.18 -6.09 11.89
N LEU A 134 -8.29 -5.10 11.71
CA LEU A 134 -7.00 -5.30 11.07
C LEU A 134 -6.14 -6.36 11.79
N LEU A 135 -5.97 -6.22 13.11
CA LEU A 135 -5.17 -7.14 13.90
C LEU A 135 -5.73 -8.57 13.85
N ASN A 136 -7.05 -8.71 13.98
CA ASN A 136 -7.76 -9.98 13.92
C ASN A 136 -7.64 -10.65 12.54
N CYS A 137 -7.93 -9.90 11.48
CA CYS A 137 -7.88 -10.39 10.10
C CYS A 137 -6.47 -10.85 9.70
N ALA A 138 -5.44 -10.10 10.10
CA ALA A 138 -4.06 -10.36 9.73
C ALA A 138 -3.27 -11.23 10.74
N ASN A 139 -3.93 -11.65 11.83
CA ASN A 139 -3.31 -12.38 12.95
C ASN A 139 -2.03 -11.68 13.44
N LEU A 140 -2.18 -10.41 13.84
CA LEU A 140 -1.10 -9.55 14.30
C LEU A 140 -1.16 -9.41 15.83
N PRO A 141 -0.01 -9.48 16.53
CA PRO A 141 0.05 -9.09 17.94
C PRO A 141 -0.34 -7.62 18.12
N GLU A 142 -0.98 -7.28 19.24
CA GLU A 142 -1.33 -5.89 19.58
C GLU A 142 -0.10 -4.97 19.67
N SER A 143 1.07 -5.54 19.98
CA SER A 143 2.35 -4.82 20.03
C SER A 143 2.88 -4.41 18.64
N SER A 144 2.27 -4.90 17.54
CA SER A 144 2.68 -4.59 16.17
C SER A 144 2.70 -3.08 15.91
N LYS A 145 3.73 -2.61 15.20
CA LYS A 145 3.81 -1.23 14.70
C LYS A 145 3.25 -1.20 13.28
N ILE A 146 2.18 -0.44 13.11
CA ILE A 146 1.45 -0.35 11.86
C ILE A 146 1.80 0.98 11.19
N CYS A 147 2.14 0.96 9.91
CA CYS A 147 2.13 2.13 9.05
C CYS A 147 0.90 2.01 8.15
N PHE A 148 -0.10 2.87 8.35
CA PHE A 148 -1.37 2.79 7.65
C PHE A 148 -1.52 3.94 6.66
N LEU A 149 -1.75 3.60 5.40
CA LEU A 149 -1.80 4.51 4.26
C LEU A 149 -3.19 4.47 3.67
N ASP A 150 -3.87 5.61 3.69
CA ASP A 150 -5.25 5.72 3.22
C ASP A 150 -5.54 7.15 2.77
N ASP A 151 -6.30 7.32 1.70
CA ASP A 151 -6.78 8.63 1.28
C ASP A 151 -7.95 9.14 2.13
N ILE A 152 -8.68 8.21 2.77
CA ILE A 152 -9.75 8.53 3.71
C ILE A 152 -9.22 8.44 5.15
N TYR A 153 -9.57 9.43 5.95
CA TYR A 153 -9.29 9.39 7.38
C TYR A 153 -10.30 8.48 8.10
N HIS A 154 -9.77 7.53 8.88
CA HIS A 154 -10.53 6.51 9.61
C HIS A 154 -10.29 6.64 11.12
N PRO A 155 -11.26 7.20 11.88
CA PRO A 155 -11.09 7.40 13.33
C PRO A 155 -10.78 6.11 14.11
N MET A 156 -11.34 4.97 13.70
CA MET A 156 -11.11 3.67 14.37
C MET A 156 -9.73 3.05 14.09
N MET A 157 -8.90 3.73 13.29
CA MET A 157 -7.50 3.40 13.05
C MET A 157 -6.55 4.30 13.85
N GLU A 158 -7.05 5.28 14.60
CA GLU A 158 -6.25 6.06 15.53
C GLU A 158 -5.89 5.23 16.75
N TYR A 159 -4.61 4.83 16.82
CA TYR A 159 -4.10 4.09 17.95
C TYR A 159 -2.61 4.35 18.13
N ASN A 160 -2.10 4.19 19.36
CA ASN A 160 -0.72 4.55 19.72
C ASN A 160 0.37 3.81 18.92
N ASN A 161 0.04 2.65 18.34
CA ASN A 161 0.97 1.85 17.53
C ASN A 161 0.79 2.06 16.02
N VAL A 162 -0.09 2.98 15.59
CA VAL A 162 -0.37 3.31 14.19
C VAL A 162 0.34 4.61 13.82
N TYR A 163 1.23 4.52 12.85
CA TYR A 163 1.76 5.66 12.11
C TYR A 163 0.86 5.88 10.90
N TYR A 164 -0.03 6.87 11.01
CA TYR A 164 -1.04 7.16 10.00
C TYR A 164 -0.47 8.10 8.93
N ILE A 165 -0.58 7.72 7.66
CA ILE A 165 -0.31 8.57 6.49
C ILE A 165 -1.64 8.78 5.78
N ASN A 166 -2.31 9.89 6.07
CA ASN A 166 -3.49 10.30 5.32
C ASN A 166 -3.04 11.17 4.14
N MET A 167 -3.41 10.76 2.93
CA MET A 167 -2.97 11.40 1.69
C MET A 167 -4.17 11.91 0.88
N LYS A 168 -3.92 12.85 -0.03
CA LYS A 168 -4.98 13.25 -0.96
C LYS A 168 -5.37 12.05 -1.85
N PRO A 169 -6.66 11.84 -2.16
CA PRO A 169 -7.10 10.79 -3.08
C PRO A 169 -6.47 10.96 -4.46
N TYR A 170 -5.92 9.87 -5.00
CA TYR A 170 -5.46 9.83 -6.37
C TYR A 170 -6.63 9.55 -7.30
N THR A 171 -6.98 10.55 -8.11
CA THR A 171 -7.95 10.41 -9.19
C THR A 171 -7.25 10.36 -10.54
N ASN A 172 -7.89 9.84 -11.56
CA ASN A 172 -7.49 10.11 -12.94
C ASN A 172 -8.71 9.87 -13.82
N TYR A 173 -8.68 10.40 -15.04
CA TYR A 173 -9.73 10.22 -16.03
C TYR A 173 -9.13 10.06 -17.42
N ILE A 174 -9.51 8.99 -18.12
CA ILE A 174 -9.25 8.84 -19.54
C ILE A 174 -10.60 8.80 -20.27
N PRO A 175 -10.83 9.65 -21.28
CA PRO A 175 -12.04 9.57 -22.07
C PRO A 175 -12.26 8.17 -22.63
N PHE A 176 -13.46 7.61 -22.48
CA PHE A 176 -13.74 6.20 -22.83
C PHE A 176 -13.40 5.87 -24.29
N TYR A 177 -13.63 6.82 -25.21
CA TYR A 177 -13.22 6.67 -26.59
C TYR A 177 -11.70 6.48 -26.73
N ASN A 178 -10.91 7.26 -25.98
CA ASN A 178 -9.45 7.12 -25.96
C ASN A 178 -9.02 5.78 -25.35
N MET A 179 -9.77 5.26 -24.37
CA MET A 179 -9.50 3.92 -23.82
C MET A 179 -9.72 2.84 -24.88
N ALA A 180 -10.85 2.90 -25.60
CA ALA A 180 -11.15 1.98 -26.69
C ALA A 180 -10.10 2.06 -27.82
N GLU A 181 -9.74 3.27 -28.26
CA GLU A 181 -8.71 3.49 -29.28
C GLU A 181 -7.37 2.86 -28.92
N ARG A 182 -6.90 3.07 -27.67
CA ARG A 182 -5.63 2.53 -27.20
C ARG A 182 -5.66 1.00 -27.12
N TYR A 183 -6.74 0.43 -26.60
CA TYR A 183 -6.88 -1.02 -26.52
C TYR A 183 -6.97 -1.66 -27.90
N TYR A 184 -7.72 -1.05 -28.83
CA TYR A 184 -7.78 -1.48 -30.22
C TYR A 184 -6.40 -1.47 -30.87
N LYS A 185 -5.63 -0.38 -30.69
CA LYS A 185 -4.28 -0.29 -31.26
C LYS A 185 -3.37 -1.42 -30.78
N TYR A 186 -3.52 -1.85 -29.52
CA TYR A 186 -2.74 -2.97 -28.98
C TYR A 186 -3.23 -4.34 -29.47
N ASN A 187 -4.53 -4.48 -29.73
CA ASN A 187 -5.22 -5.74 -30.01
C ASN A 187 -5.85 -5.78 -31.42
N SER A 188 -5.30 -5.04 -32.38
CA SER A 188 -5.89 -4.88 -33.72
C SER A 188 -5.88 -6.16 -34.55
N ASN A 189 -5.05 -7.13 -34.17
CA ASN A 189 -4.97 -8.46 -34.76
C ASN A 189 -6.14 -9.37 -34.36
N ILE A 190 -6.82 -9.08 -33.25
CA ILE A 190 -7.95 -9.89 -32.74
C ILE A 190 -9.28 -9.15 -32.81
N ILE A 191 -9.28 -7.83 -33.01
CA ILE A 191 -10.49 -7.02 -33.17
C ILE A 191 -10.71 -6.72 -34.66
N SER A 192 -11.78 -7.26 -35.22
CA SER A 192 -12.10 -7.19 -36.65
C SER A 192 -12.47 -5.78 -37.13
N ASP A 193 -13.29 -5.05 -36.38
CA ASP A 193 -13.77 -3.72 -36.75
C ASP A 193 -13.58 -2.72 -35.60
N LYS A 194 -12.74 -1.72 -35.85
CA LYS A 194 -12.42 -0.65 -34.91
C LYS A 194 -13.64 0.17 -34.50
N SER A 195 -14.49 0.51 -35.45
CA SER A 195 -15.64 1.40 -35.25
C SER A 195 -16.70 0.71 -34.41
N ILE A 196 -17.03 -0.54 -34.75
CA ILE A 196 -17.97 -1.38 -34.01
C ILE A 196 -17.46 -1.60 -32.59
N PHE A 197 -16.19 -1.98 -32.43
CA PHE A 197 -15.57 -2.16 -31.12
C PHE A 197 -15.63 -0.88 -30.28
N SER A 198 -15.16 0.25 -30.83
CA SER A 198 -15.10 1.51 -30.08
C SER A 198 -16.49 1.98 -29.66
N LYS A 199 -17.47 1.87 -30.55
CA LYS A 199 -18.87 2.21 -30.24
C LYS A 199 -19.44 1.32 -29.14
N PHE A 200 -19.15 0.01 -29.19
CA PHE A 200 -19.58 -0.92 -28.14
C PHE A 200 -19.00 -0.55 -26.78
N ILE A 201 -17.68 -0.40 -26.68
CA ILE A 201 -16.99 -0.09 -25.42
C ILE A 201 -17.47 1.23 -24.82
N VAL A 202 -17.55 2.28 -25.65
CA VAL A 202 -18.05 3.59 -25.20
C VAL A 202 -19.49 3.49 -24.69
N ASN A 203 -20.36 2.74 -25.38
CA ASN A 203 -21.74 2.55 -24.96
C ASN A 203 -21.85 1.78 -23.64
N GLU A 204 -21.07 0.70 -23.46
CA GLU A 204 -21.04 -0.06 -22.20
C GLU A 204 -20.57 0.81 -21.03
N MET A 205 -19.46 1.52 -21.19
CA MET A 205 -18.91 2.37 -20.12
C MET A 205 -19.81 3.56 -19.78
N ASN A 206 -20.52 4.12 -20.77
CA ASN A 206 -21.45 5.22 -20.52
C ASN A 206 -22.65 4.83 -19.63
N LYS A 207 -22.98 3.54 -19.49
CA LYS A 207 -24.07 3.06 -18.60
C LYS A 207 -23.82 3.42 -17.13
N PHE A 208 -22.55 3.54 -16.73
CA PHE A 208 -22.15 3.88 -15.37
C PHE A 208 -22.31 5.38 -15.05
N LYS A 209 -22.61 6.23 -16.04
CA LYS A 209 -22.86 7.68 -15.90
C LYS A 209 -21.72 8.45 -15.21
N LEU A 210 -20.49 7.94 -15.27
CA LEU A 210 -19.33 8.58 -14.69
C LEU A 210 -18.88 9.77 -15.56
N ARG A 211 -18.69 10.94 -14.94
CA ARG A 211 -18.12 12.12 -15.59
C ARG A 211 -17.07 12.71 -14.66
N LYS A 212 -15.83 12.81 -15.12
CA LYS A 212 -14.75 13.48 -14.40
C LYS A 212 -14.04 14.48 -15.32
N PRO A 213 -13.68 15.67 -14.82
CA PRO A 213 -12.89 16.62 -15.59
C PRO A 213 -11.47 16.07 -15.80
N LYS A 214 -10.82 16.52 -16.87
CA LYS A 214 -9.40 16.28 -17.07
C LYS A 214 -8.60 16.97 -15.96
N LYS A 215 -7.62 16.27 -15.40
CA LYS A 215 -6.69 16.85 -14.42
C LYS A 215 -5.91 18.04 -14.99
N SER A 216 -5.79 19.08 -14.18
CA SER A 216 -4.89 20.20 -14.45
C SER A 216 -3.42 19.81 -14.28
N LEU A 217 -2.51 20.58 -14.88
CA LEU A 217 -1.06 20.35 -14.73
C LEU A 217 -0.63 20.43 -13.26
N ASN A 218 -1.20 21.36 -12.49
CA ASN A 218 -0.91 21.50 -11.07
C ASN A 218 -1.34 20.27 -10.27
N GLU A 219 -2.48 19.65 -10.60
CA GLU A 219 -2.90 18.40 -9.97
C GLU A 219 -1.93 17.24 -10.25
N ILE A 220 -1.46 17.13 -11.49
CA ILE A 220 -0.49 16.09 -11.89
C ILE A 220 0.83 16.27 -11.12
N ILE A 221 1.34 17.50 -11.04
CA ILE A 221 2.58 17.81 -10.29
C ILE A 221 2.38 17.50 -8.79
N ASN A 222 1.21 17.81 -8.24
CA ASN A 222 0.88 17.51 -6.85
C ASN A 222 0.83 16.00 -6.59
N ASP A 223 0.31 15.18 -7.50
CA ASP A 223 0.32 13.72 -7.34
C ASP A 223 1.75 13.15 -7.27
N GLU A 224 2.65 13.68 -8.09
CA GLU A 224 4.07 13.30 -8.05
C GLU A 224 4.72 13.67 -6.72
N TYR A 225 4.41 14.87 -6.20
CA TYR A 225 4.90 15.34 -4.91
C TYR A 225 4.40 14.45 -3.77
N ILE A 226 3.11 14.13 -3.73
CA ILE A 226 2.54 13.24 -2.71
C ILE A 226 3.21 11.86 -2.75
N GLY A 227 3.50 11.32 -3.94
CA GLY A 227 4.24 10.06 -4.07
C GLY A 227 5.65 10.12 -3.46
N LYS A 228 6.32 11.28 -3.50
CA LYS A 228 7.62 11.48 -2.83
C LYS A 228 7.44 11.61 -1.31
N GLU A 229 6.42 12.32 -0.88
CA GLU A 229 6.08 12.51 0.53
C GLU A 229 5.79 11.18 1.24
N ILE A 230 5.00 10.29 0.61
CA ILE A 230 4.74 8.94 1.11
C ILE A 230 6.05 8.17 1.33
N MET A 231 6.99 8.26 0.38
CA MET A 231 8.30 7.62 0.51
C MET A 231 9.10 8.16 1.71
N GLU A 232 9.02 9.47 1.99
CA GLU A 232 9.68 10.09 3.14
C GLU A 232 9.07 9.61 4.47
N TYR A 233 7.74 9.62 4.56
CA TYR A 233 7.02 9.09 5.72
C TYR A 233 7.31 7.61 5.99
N LEU A 234 7.36 6.78 4.95
CA LEU A 234 7.77 5.39 5.08
C LEU A 234 9.21 5.25 5.57
N ARG A 235 10.14 6.06 5.05
CA ARG A 235 11.53 6.08 5.53
C ARG A 235 11.59 6.44 7.01
N ASP A 236 10.78 7.38 7.47
CA ASP A 236 10.74 7.79 8.87
C ASP A 236 10.15 6.72 9.78
N PHE A 237 9.07 6.05 9.34
CA PHE A 237 8.53 4.87 10.02
C PHE A 237 9.61 3.81 10.27
N PHE A 238 10.44 3.49 9.27
CA PHE A 238 11.53 2.52 9.44
C PHE A 238 12.75 3.08 10.19
N LYS A 239 13.07 4.38 10.09
CA LYS A 239 14.21 5.03 10.77
C LYS A 239 14.02 5.17 12.27
N LYS A 240 12.83 5.63 12.72
CA LYS A 240 12.53 5.92 14.14
C LYS A 240 12.84 4.73 15.06
N TYR A 241 12.86 3.51 14.52
CA TYR A 241 13.13 2.30 15.28
C TYR A 241 14.55 1.73 15.16
N ASN A 242 15.34 2.13 14.15
CA ASN A 242 16.73 1.66 14.02
C ASN A 242 17.67 2.27 15.09
N LYS A 243 17.24 3.33 15.79
CA LYS A 243 18.01 3.98 16.87
C LYS A 243 17.99 3.24 18.22
N ARG A 244 17.28 2.11 18.35
CA ARG A 244 17.34 1.27 19.57
C ARG A 244 18.48 0.23 19.56
N LYS A 245 19.60 0.51 18.89
CA LYS A 245 20.87 -0.15 19.22
C LYS A 245 21.41 0.52 20.49
N THR A 246 21.33 -0.22 21.60
CA THR A 246 21.94 0.03 22.91
C THR A 246 23.13 1.00 22.85
N LYS A 247 22.91 2.27 23.24
CA LYS A 247 24.02 3.04 23.80
C LYS A 247 24.35 2.37 25.14
N LYS A 248 25.30 1.43 25.14
CA LYS A 248 26.05 1.12 26.36
C LYS A 248 26.62 2.46 26.84
N LEU A 249 26.01 3.03 27.87
CA LEU A 249 26.70 4.01 28.70
C LEU A 249 27.94 3.29 29.21
N ASN A 250 29.08 3.54 28.57
CA ASN A 250 30.37 3.21 29.13
C ASN A 250 30.48 3.98 30.44
N LYS A 251 30.05 3.35 31.54
CA LYS A 251 30.46 3.75 32.88
C LYS A 251 31.98 3.59 32.89
N LYS A 252 32.70 4.68 32.59
CA LYS A 252 34.11 4.80 32.95
C LYS A 252 34.17 4.65 34.46
N GLN A 253 34.41 3.43 34.93
CA GLN A 253 34.88 3.19 36.29
C GLN A 253 36.23 3.91 36.42
N LYS A 254 36.22 5.09 37.05
CA LYS A 254 37.46 5.70 37.57
C LYS A 254 37.97 4.77 38.67
N LYS A 255 38.88 3.84 38.32
CA LYS A 255 39.73 3.16 39.30
C LYS A 255 40.61 4.22 39.97
N LYS A 256 40.27 4.61 41.21
CA LYS A 256 41.24 5.25 42.11
C LYS A 256 42.27 4.18 42.50
N LYS A 257 43.42 4.17 41.82
CA LYS A 257 44.65 3.60 42.38
C LYS A 257 45.20 4.64 43.37
N LYS A 258 45.20 4.33 44.67
CA LYS A 258 46.21 4.86 45.59
C LYS A 258 46.85 3.66 46.27
N ASN A 259 48.12 3.48 45.98
CA ASN A 259 49.00 2.45 46.51
C ASN A 259 49.21 2.68 48.02
N ASN A 260 49.23 1.59 48.77
CA ASN A 260 49.81 1.55 50.11
C ASN A 260 51.33 1.64 49.99
N ILE A 261 51.94 2.58 50.70
CA ILE A 261 53.32 2.47 51.19
C ILE A 261 53.27 2.85 52.67
N THR A 262 53.46 1.84 53.51
CA THR A 262 53.81 1.93 54.93
C THR A 262 55.29 2.30 55.05
N LEU A 263 55.63 3.23 55.93
CA LEU A 263 56.93 3.24 56.62
C LEU A 263 56.78 3.90 58.00
N LYS A 264 57.10 3.09 59.01
CA LYS A 264 57.30 3.40 60.43
C LYS A 264 58.40 4.44 60.62
N ASN A 265 58.21 5.37 61.57
CA ASN A 265 58.96 5.47 62.85
C ASN A 265 58.98 6.91 63.40
N ARG A 266 58.76 7.02 64.74
CA ARG A 266 59.47 7.85 65.75
C ARG A 266 59.51 9.38 65.51
N GLU A 267 59.37 10.28 66.47
CA GLU A 267 59.50 10.33 67.92
C GLU A 267 58.96 11.74 68.35
N LYS A 268 58.28 11.84 69.49
CA LYS A 268 58.62 12.71 70.65
C LYS A 268 58.15 14.17 70.66
N GLU A 269 57.68 14.51 71.88
CA GLU A 269 57.77 15.78 72.61
C GLU A 269 56.76 16.90 72.29
N GLY A 270 56.07 17.34 73.36
CA GLY A 270 55.08 18.41 73.41
C GLY A 270 53.93 18.08 74.35
#